data_AF-A0A3D5WNP6-F1
#
_entry.id   AF-A0A3D5WNP6-F1
#
_cell.length_a   1.000
_cell.length_b   1.000
_cell.length_c   1.000
_cell.angle_alpha   90.00
_cell.angle_beta   90.00
_cell.angle_gamma   90.00
#
_symmetry.space_group_name_H-M   'P 1'
#
loop_
_entity.id
_entity.type
_entity.pdbx_description
1 polymer ?
#
loop_
_entity_poly.entity_id
_entity_poly.type
_entity_poly.pdbx_seq_one_letter_code
_entity_poly.pdbx_strand_id
1 'polypeptide(L)' 'LHIIVAYGVSIRAVAQNVLEHVRYKIETFTGMEVEQINVIVEGVRIVDED' A
#
# COMPACT_ATOMS: atom_id res chain seq x y z
N LEU A 1 5.12 -0.02 8.00
CA LEU A 1 4.49 1.04 7.19
C LEU A 1 3.05 1.14 7.65
N HIS A 2 2.59 2.31 8.11
CA HIS A 2 1.23 2.49 8.62
C HIS A 2 0.48 3.37 7.61
N ILE A 3 -0.54 2.82 6.96
CA ILE A 3 -1.32 3.50 5.92
C ILE A 3 -2.78 3.56 6.38
N ILE A 4 -3.33 4.77 6.42
CA ILE A 4 -4.76 5.00 6.67
C ILE A 4 -5.42 5.26 5.33
N VAL A 5 -6.40 4.43 4.96
CA VAL A 5 -7.15 4.59 3.71
C VAL A 5 -8.39 5.43 3.96
N ALA A 6 -8.60 6.45 3.12
CA ALA A 6 -9.80 7.29 3.14
C ALA A 6 -11.00 6.55 2.53
N TYR A 7 -12.18 6.83 3.06
CA TYR A 7 -13.45 6.33 2.52
C TYR A 7 -13.68 6.82 1.09
N GLY A 8 -14.31 5.98 0.26
CA GLY A 8 -14.47 6.22 -1.18
C GLY A 8 -13.27 5.79 -2.04
N VAL A 9 -12.12 5.47 -1.43
CA VAL A 9 -10.95 4.95 -2.15
C VAL A 9 -10.95 3.42 -2.14
N SER A 10 -10.74 2.81 -3.31
CA SER A 10 -10.59 1.35 -3.43
C SER A 10 -9.32 0.88 -2.71
N ILE A 11 -9.49 0.18 -1.58
CA ILE A 11 -8.40 -0.46 -0.82
C ILE A 11 -7.54 -1.33 -1.74
N ARG A 12 -8.18 -2.02 -2.70
CA ARG A 12 -7.47 -2.84 -3.69
C ARG A 12 -6.51 -2.01 -4.54
N ALA A 13 -6.95 -0.85 -5.02
CA ALA A 13 -6.11 0.03 -5.84
C ALA A 13 -4.93 0.58 -5.03
N VAL A 14 -5.16 0.96 -3.78
CA VAL A 14 -4.11 1.43 -2.86
C VAL A 14 -3.11 0.31 -2.57
N ALA A 15 -3.58 -0.88 -2.21
CA ALA A 15 -2.72 -2.02 -1.92
C ALA A 15 -1.85 -2.40 -3.12
N GLN A 16 -2.43 -2.41 -4.33
CA GLN A 16 -1.71 -2.67 -5.57
C GLN A 16 -0.59 -1.64 -5.81
N ASN A 17 -0.91 -0.35 -5.65
CA ASN A 17 0.07 0.72 -5.85
C ASN A 17 1.24 0.62 -4.84
N VAL A 18 0.93 0.35 -3.57
CA VAL A 18 1.95 0.15 -2.53
C VAL A 18 2.84 -1.05 -2.86
N LEU A 19 2.25 -2.15 -3.32
CA LEU A 19 2.98 -3.36 -3.71
C LEU A 19 3.98 -3.06 -4.84
N GLU A 20 3.54 -2.40 -5.90
CA GLU A 20 4.37 -2.06 -7.05
C GLU A 20 5.51 -1.11 -6.66
N HIS A 21 5.20 -0.04 -5.92
CA HIS A 21 6.20 0.93 -5.49
C HIS A 21 7.23 0.34 -4.52
N VAL A 22 6.81 -0.46 -3.54
CA VAL A 22 7.74 -1.07 -2.57
C VAL A 22 8.62 -2.11 -3.26
N ARG A 23 8.03 -2.97 -4.10
CA ARG A 23 8.78 -3.97 -4.88
C ARG A 23 9.85 -3.29 -5.73
N TYR A 24 9.45 -2.36 -6.59
CA TYR A 24 10.38 -1.65 -7.46
C TYR A 24 11.52 -0.99 -6.69
N LYS A 25 11.21 -0.29 -5.59
CA LYS A 25 12.23 0.38 -4.80
C LYS A 25 13.21 -0.59 -4.15
N ILE A 26 12.72 -1.67 -3.55
CA ILE A 26 13.60 -2.65 -2.89
C ILE A 26 14.46 -3.38 -3.92
N GLU A 27 13.88 -3.85 -5.02
CA GLU A 27 14.60 -4.55 -6.08
C GLU A 27 15.66 -3.63 -6.71
N THR A 28 15.33 -2.36 -6.97
CA THR A 28 16.28 -1.39 -7.54
C THR A 28 17.40 -1.02 -6.57
N PHE A 29 17.11 -0.84 -5.28
CA PHE A 29 18.11 -0.43 -4.29
C PHE A 29 19.05 -1.57 -3.88
N THR A 30 18.53 -2.80 -3.79
CA THR A 30 19.28 -3.95 -3.25
C THR A 30 19.80 -4.88 -4.33
N GLY A 31 19.20 -4.85 -5.53
CA GLY A 31 19.45 -5.84 -6.59
C GLY A 31 18.88 -7.22 -6.30
N MET A 32 18.09 -7.39 -5.23
CA MET A 32 17.48 -8.66 -4.83
C MET A 32 15.99 -8.70 -5.19
N GLU A 33 15.52 -9.83 -5.70
CA GLU A 33 14.10 -10.04 -5.98
C GLU A 33 13.27 -10.15 -4.69
N VAL A 34 12.07 -9.57 -4.71
CA VAL A 34 11.15 -9.64 -3.57
C VAL A 34 10.22 -10.83 -3.73
N GLU A 35 10.36 -11.83 -2.84
CA GLU A 35 9.53 -13.03 -2.83
C GLU A 35 8.08 -12.74 -2.41
N GLN A 36 7.88 -12.03 -1.31
CA GLN A 36 6.54 -11.75 -0.78
C GLN A 36 6.43 -10.36 -0.15
N ILE A 37 5.30 -9.69 -0.40
CA ILE A 37 4.91 -8.44 0.26
C ILE A 37 3.52 -8.63 0.84
N ASN A 38 3.39 -8.42 2.15
CA ASN A 38 2.12 -8.49 2.86
C ASN A 38 1.65 -7.08 3.21
N VAL A 39 0.46 -6.70 2.75
CA VAL A 39 -0.18 -5.43 3.06
C VAL A 39 -1.31 -5.69 4.06
N ILE A 40 -1.18 -5.14 5.27
CA ILE A 40 -2.15 -5.31 6.36
C ILE A 40 -2.88 -3.98 6.55
N VAL A 41 -4.21 -4.01 6.45
CA VAL A 41 -5.07 -2.84 6.62
C VAL A 41 -5.70 -2.89 8.00
N GLU A 42 -5.31 -1.95 8.87
CA GLU A 42 -5.78 -1.91 10.27
C GLU A 42 -7.09 -1.15 10.44
N GLY A 43 -7.46 -0.27 9.50
CA GLY A 43 -8.72 0.46 9.57
C GLY A 43 -8.96 1.38 8.36
N VAL A 44 -10.22 1.75 8.17
CA VAL A 44 -10.67 2.71 7.15
C VAL A 44 -11.27 3.91 7.89
N ARG A 45 -10.87 5.13 7.52
CA ARG A 45 -11.47 6.35 8.07
C ARG A 45 -12.45 6.94 7.06
N ILE A 46 -13.66 7.24 7.53
CA ILE A 46 -14.62 8.05 6.79
C ILE A 46 -14.18 9.50 6.92
N VAL A 47 -13.87 10.13 5.80
CA VAL A 47 -13.66 11.56 5.72
C VAL A 47 -15.01 12.10 5.29
N ASP A 48 -15.87 12.45 6.25
CA ASP A 48 -17.07 13.22 5.94
C ASP A 48 -16.60 14.62 5.50
N GLU A 49 -17.05 15.06 4.33
CA GLU A 49 -16.92 16.46 3.89
C GLU A 49 -17.96 17.28 4.67
N ASP A 50 -17.51 18.07 5.65
CA ASP A 50 -18.26 19.24 6.12
C ASP A 50 -18.25 20.35 5.05
#